data_AF-A0A2W1MB78-F1
#
_entry.id   AF-A0A2W1MB78-F1
#
_cell.length_a   1.000
_cell.length_b   1.000
_cell.length_c   1.000
_cell.angle_alpha   90.00
_cell.angle_beta   90.00
_cell.angle_gamma   90.00
#
_symmetry.space_group_name_H-M   'P 1'
#
loop_
_entity.id
_entity.type
_entity.pdbx_description
1 polymer ?
#
loop_
_entity_poly.entity_id
_entity_poly.type
_entity_poly.pdbx_seq_one_letter_code
_entity_poly.pdbx_strand_id
1 'polypeptide(L)' 'MKNDKTVSVAEQPKPTPTVKVVITKENGHNHGGTKHPKDTVLDVSEADAKFIVAAKAGELQKEDK' A
#
# COMPACT_ATOMS: atom_id res chain seq x y z
N MET A 1 42.77 20.25 -5.08
CA MET A 1 41.72 20.18 -4.05
C MET A 1 40.78 19.05 -4.43
N LYS A 2 40.74 18.00 -3.59
CA LYS A 2 39.89 16.82 -3.78
C LYS A 2 38.60 17.13 -3.04
N ASN A 3 37.54 17.48 -3.76
CA ASN A 3 36.20 17.58 -3.18
C ASN A 3 35.46 16.32 -3.60
N ASP A 4 35.76 15.25 -2.85
CA ASP A 4 34.94 14.05 -2.77
C ASP A 4 33.58 14.50 -2.22
N LYS A 5 32.65 14.79 -3.13
CA LYS A 5 31.27 15.08 -2.79
C LYS A 5 30.61 13.73 -2.58
N THR A 6 30.87 13.14 -1.43
CA THR A 6 30.10 12.05 -0.85
C THR A 6 28.68 12.60 -0.67
N VAL A 7 27.87 12.54 -1.73
CA VAL A 7 26.44 12.81 -1.63
C VAL A 7 25.89 11.65 -0.83
N SER A 8 25.57 11.96 0.43
CA SER A 8 24.82 11.13 1.35
C SER A 8 23.80 10.31 0.59
N VAL A 9 23.92 8.98 0.69
CA VAL A 9 22.84 8.04 0.37
C VAL A 9 21.64 8.55 1.15
N ALA A 10 20.75 9.25 0.45
CA ALA A 10 19.46 9.63 0.98
C ALA A 10 18.85 8.33 1.52
N GLU A 11 18.57 8.30 2.82
CA GLU A 11 17.79 7.26 3.46
C GLU A 11 16.57 7.00 2.58
N GLN A 12 16.64 5.95 1.76
CA GLN A 12 15.44 5.42 1.12
C GLN A 12 14.50 5.15 2.29
N PRO A 13 13.28 5.74 2.33
CA PRO A 13 12.34 5.39 3.37
C PRO A 13 12.23 3.88 3.31
N LYS A 14 12.57 3.20 4.43
CA LYS A 14 12.42 1.74 4.56
C LYS A 14 11.11 1.38 3.88
N PRO A 15 11.06 0.37 2.99
CA PRO A 15 9.81 -0.03 2.39
C PRO A 15 8.86 -0.32 3.55
N THR A 16 7.88 0.56 3.74
CA THR A 16 6.83 0.32 4.73
C THR A 16 6.23 -1.02 4.37
N PRO A 17 6.03 -1.94 5.34
CA PRO A 17 5.42 -3.22 5.05
C PRO A 17 4.08 -2.95 4.36
N THR A 18 4.05 -3.25 3.06
CA THR A 18 2.88 -3.15 2.22
C THR A 18 2.23 -4.52 2.25
N VAL A 19 0.92 -4.51 2.42
CA VAL A 19 0.08 -5.69 2.42
C VAL A 19 -0.89 -5.57 1.25
N LYS A 20 -1.17 -6.71 0.64
CA LYS A 20 -2.13 -6.80 -0.44
C LYS A 20 -3.53 -6.86 0.11
N VAL A 21 -4.42 -6.05 -0.43
CA VAL A 21 -5.83 -6.01 -0.08
C VAL A 21 -6.64 -6.15 -1.35
N VAL A 22 -7.54 -7.13 -1.38
CA VAL A 22 -8.50 -7.28 -2.47
C VAL A 22 -9.76 -6.50 -2.14
N ILE A 23 -10.17 -5.62 -3.04
CA ILE A 23 -11.42 -4.87 -2.90
C ILE A 23 -12.59 -5.81 -3.17
N THR A 24 -13.38 -6.15 -2.15
CA THR A 24 -14.53 -7.06 -2.30
C THR A 24 -15.86 -6.33 -2.42
N LYS A 25 -15.84 -5.01 -2.22
CA LYS A 25 -17.02 -4.12 -2.31
C LYS A 25 -17.52 -4.01 -3.74
N GLU A 26 -18.81 -4.27 -3.96
CA GLU A 26 -19.45 -4.24 -5.30
C GLU A 26 -19.27 -2.90 -6.03
N ASN A 27 -19.43 -1.78 -5.32
CA ASN A 27 -19.27 -0.45 -5.92
C ASN A 27 -17.78 0.00 -5.98
N GLY A 28 -16.84 -0.89 -5.68
CA GLY A 28 -15.42 -0.57 -5.53
C GLY A 28 -15.09 0.28 -4.30
N HIS A 29 -13.83 0.68 -4.19
CA HIS A 29 -13.28 1.49 -3.11
C HIS A 29 -12.39 2.61 -3.63
N ASN A 30 -12.52 3.82 -3.08
CA ASN A 30 -11.63 4.93 -3.39
C ASN A 30 -10.45 4.92 -2.44
N HIS A 31 -9.25 4.76 -2.97
CA HIS A 31 -8.00 4.78 -2.22
C HIS A 31 -7.00 5.72 -2.90
N GLY A 32 -6.34 6.61 -2.14
CA GLY A 32 -5.35 7.55 -2.70
C GLY A 32 -5.88 8.47 -3.81
N GLY A 33 -7.19 8.75 -3.86
CA GLY A 33 -7.83 9.53 -4.93
C GLY A 33 -8.19 8.73 -6.19
N THR A 34 -7.88 7.43 -6.24
CA THR A 34 -8.24 6.53 -7.35
C THR A 34 -9.37 5.59 -6.93
N LYS A 35 -10.37 5.42 -7.80
CA LYS A 35 -11.45 4.44 -7.59
C LYS A 35 -11.03 3.08 -8.11
N HIS A 36 -10.92 2.11 -7.21
CA HIS A 36 -10.60 0.73 -7.54
C HIS A 36 -11.88 -0.12 -7.58
N PRO A 37 -12.15 -0.84 -8.68
CA PRO A 37 -13.32 -1.71 -8.78
C PRO A 37 -13.21 -2.94 -7.87
N LYS A 38 -14.30 -3.69 -7.75
CA LYS A 38 -14.31 -5.01 -7.10
C LYS A 38 -13.24 -5.92 -7.73
N ASP A 39 -12.68 -6.81 -6.92
CA ASP A 39 -11.64 -7.79 -7.24
C ASP A 39 -10.28 -7.17 -7.61
N THR A 40 -10.12 -5.86 -7.38
CA THR A 40 -8.82 -5.19 -7.53
C THR A 40 -7.94 -5.47 -6.31
N VAL A 41 -6.70 -5.89 -6.57
CA VAL A 41 -5.67 -6.01 -5.54
C VAL A 41 -4.92 -4.69 -5.40
N LEU A 42 -4.81 -4.18 -4.17
CA LEU A 42 -4.06 -2.98 -3.81
C LEU A 42 -2.94 -3.33 -2.85
N ASP A 43 -1.73 -2.89 -3.16
CA ASP A 43 -0.62 -2.86 -2.21
C ASP A 43 -0.73 -1.57 -1.38
N VAL A 44 -1.11 -1.70 -0.13
CA VAL A 44 -1.31 -0.58 0.81
C VAL A 44 -0.57 -0.85 2.12
N SER A 45 -0.35 0.18 2.92
CA SER A 45 0.24 -0.02 4.25
C SER A 45 -0.70 -0.82 5.17
N GLU A 46 -0.16 -1.50 6.18
CA GLU A 46 -0.97 -2.24 7.16
C GLU A 46 -2.05 -1.38 7.85
N ALA A 47 -1.78 -0.09 8.04
CA ALA A 47 -2.75 0.87 8.58
C ALA A 47 -3.94 1.05 7.61
N ASP A 48 -3.67 1.38 6.35
CA ASP A 48 -4.70 1.51 5.31
C ASP A 48 -5.48 0.23 5.10
N ALA A 49 -4.81 -0.92 5.09
CA ALA A 49 -5.46 -2.21 5.04
C ALA A 49 -6.48 -2.40 6.17
N LYS A 50 -6.13 -2.07 7.42
CA LYS A 50 -7.07 -2.10 8.54
C LYS A 50 -8.27 -1.19 8.30
N PHE A 51 -8.08 -0.01 7.71
CA PHE A 51 -9.18 0.89 7.35
C PHE A 51 -10.08 0.29 6.26
N ILE A 52 -9.50 -0.28 5.20
CA ILE A 52 -10.25 -0.90 4.09
C ILE A 52 -11.08 -2.09 4.59
N VAL A 53 -10.49 -2.93 5.43
CA VAL A 53 -11.18 -4.08 6.05
C VAL A 53 -12.25 -3.62 7.03
N ALA A 54 -11.96 -2.66 7.92
CA ALA A 54 -12.92 -2.11 8.86
C ALA A 54 -14.11 -1.43 8.16
N ALA A 55 -13.86 -0.77 7.02
CA ALA A 55 -14.89 -0.16 6.18
C ALA A 55 -15.69 -1.18 5.34
N LYS A 56 -15.42 -2.49 5.49
CA LYS A 56 -15.96 -3.58 4.66
C LYS A 56 -15.80 -3.29 3.16
N ALA A 57 -14.70 -2.64 2.81
CA ALA A 57 -14.39 -2.25 1.45
C ALA A 57 -13.53 -3.29 0.73
N GLY A 58 -12.77 -4.08 1.48
CA GLY A 58 -11.93 -5.16 0.97
C GLY A 58 -11.46 -6.08 2.08
N GLU A 59 -10.73 -7.11 1.69
CA GLU A 59 -10.15 -8.12 2.57
C GLU A 59 -8.65 -8.22 2.35
N LEU A 60 -7.89 -8.51 3.41
CA LEU A 60 -6.46 -8.78 3.30
C LEU A 60 -6.25 -10.02 2.43
N GLN A 61 -5.51 -9.87 1.34
CA GLN A 61 -5.00 -11.00 0.59
C GLN A 61 -3.84 -11.57 1.41
N LYS A 62 -4.08 -12.69 2.09
CA LYS A 62 -3.03 -13.41 2.80
C LYS A 62 -1.96 -13.79 1.77
N GLU A 63 -0.76 -13.21 1.89
CA GLU A 63 0.42 -13.85 1.33
C GLU A 63 0.63 -15.11 2.16
N ASP A 64 0.16 -16.23 1.63
CA ASP A 64 0.51 -17.55 2.12
C ASP A 64 2.05 -17.65 2.01
N LYS A 65 2.71 -17.60 3.17
CA LYS A 65 4.16 -17.65 3.31
C LYS A 65 4.63 -19.09 3.31
#